data_AF-A0A7D6A5U1-F1
#
_entry.id   AF-A0A7D6A5U1-F1
#
_cell.length_a   1.000
_cell.length_b   1.000
_cell.length_c   1.000
_cell.angle_alpha   90.00
_cell.angle_beta   90.00
_cell.angle_gamma   90.00
#
_symmetry.space_group_name_H-M   'P 1'
#
loop_
_entity.id
_entity.type
_entity.pdbx_description
1 polymer ?
#
loop_
_entity_poly.entity_id
_entity_poly.type
_entity_poly.pdbx_seq_one_letter_code
_entity_poly.pdbx_strand_id
1 'polypeptide(L)'
;MNEVHIYALLQATFSGAICFLIAFRYRRGNSPYHFFPSLLAFGLASLFGQQWLSIIGRVLFYGEWPIVSPFNTGIFAIIFLLILRARGNVARAFNFQG
;
A
#
# COMPACT_ATOMS: atom_id res chain seq x y z
N MET A 1 4.57 -21.87 11.91
CA MET A 1 4.49 -20.38 11.88
C MET A 1 3.22 -19.99 12.62
N ASN A 2 3.33 -19.16 13.65
CA ASN A 2 2.16 -18.65 14.37
C ASN A 2 1.33 -17.74 13.45
N GLU A 3 0.01 -17.72 13.65
CA GLU A 3 -0.93 -16.89 12.87
C GLU A 3 -0.49 -15.41 12.81
N VAL A 4 0.06 -14.90 13.91
CA VAL A 4 0.61 -13.54 14.02
C VAL A 4 1.70 -13.26 12.97
N HIS A 5 2.59 -14.23 12.71
CA HIS A 5 3.68 -14.06 11.74
C HIS A 5 3.13 -14.03 10.32
N ILE A 6 2.08 -14.81 10.04
CA ILE A 6 1.41 -14.84 8.74
C ILE A 6 0.75 -13.50 8.45
N TYR A 7 0.01 -12.94 9.40
CA TYR A 7 -0.62 -11.63 9.23
C TYR A 7 0.40 -10.50 9.07
N ALA A 8 1.49 -10.50 9.85
CA ALA A 8 2.56 -9.52 9.71
C ALA A 8 3.22 -9.57 8.33
N LEU A 9 3.50 -10.77 7.81
CA LEU A 9 4.04 -10.98 6.47
C LEU A 9 3.07 -10.53 5.38
N LEU A 10 1.80 -10.88 5.48
CA LEU A 10 0.76 -10.45 4.53
C LEU A 10 0.63 -8.93 4.52
N GLN A 11 0.56 -8.30 5.68
CA GLN A 11 0.42 -6.85 5.78
C GLN A 11 1.66 -6.12 5.25
N ALA A 12 2.87 -6.63 5.52
CA ALA A 12 4.09 -6.12 4.91
C ALA A 12 4.03 -6.28 3.38
N THR A 13 3.66 -7.44 2.88
CA THR A 13 3.59 -7.70 1.43
C THR A 13 2.60 -6.76 0.74
N PHE A 14 1.39 -6.60 1.28
CA PHE A 14 0.38 -5.71 0.71
C PHE A 14 0.81 -4.24 0.77
N SER A 15 1.31 -3.78 1.91
CA SER A 15 1.75 -2.38 2.05
C SER A 15 2.93 -2.04 1.13
N GLY A 16 3.93 -2.91 1.05
CA GLY A 16 5.05 -2.75 0.12
C GLY A 16 4.59 -2.76 -1.34
N ALA A 17 3.69 -3.68 -1.71
CA ALA A 17 3.17 -3.78 -3.08
C ALA A 17 2.31 -2.57 -3.48
N ILE A 18 1.45 -2.05 -2.58
CA ILE A 18 0.66 -0.84 -2.84
C ILE A 18 1.60 0.34 -3.06
N CYS A 19 2.58 0.53 -2.17
CA CYS A 19 3.57 1.59 -2.30
C CYS A 19 4.32 1.49 -3.63
N PHE A 20 4.76 0.29 -3.99
CA PHE A 20 5.47 0.06 -5.25
C PHE A 20 4.62 0.37 -6.49
N LEU A 21 3.35 -0.05 -6.48
CA LEU A 21 2.42 0.19 -7.58
C LEU A 21 2.12 1.69 -7.77
N ILE A 22 1.97 2.44 -6.68
CA ILE A 22 1.69 3.88 -6.75
C ILE A 22 2.95 4.67 -7.12
N ALA A 23 4.09 4.39 -6.48
CA ALA A 23 5.31 5.17 -6.63
C ALA A 23 6.10 4.84 -7.91
N PHE A 24 6.23 3.55 -8.26
CA PHE A 24 7.11 3.10 -9.34
C PHE A 24 6.37 2.62 -10.59
N ARG A 25 5.22 1.95 -10.42
CA ARG A 25 4.49 1.37 -11.57
C ARG A 25 3.65 2.40 -12.31
N TYR A 26 3.09 3.39 -11.60
CA TYR A 26 2.26 4.41 -12.22
C TYR A 26 3.09 5.31 -13.14
N ARG A 27 2.82 5.22 -14.44
CA ARG A 27 3.32 6.17 -15.44
C ARG A 27 2.19 7.12 -15.80
N ARG A 28 2.39 8.40 -15.48
CA ARG A 28 1.42 9.48 -15.69
C ARG A 28 1.00 9.68 -17.16
N GLY A 29 1.78 9.19 -18.12
CA GLY A 29 1.45 9.24 -19.54
C GLY A 29 1.03 10.65 -19.98
N ASN A 30 -0.02 10.74 -20.78
CA ASN A 30 -0.62 12.00 -21.26
C ASN A 30 -1.81 12.47 -20.41
N SER A 31 -1.94 12.00 -19.16
CA SER A 31 -3.09 12.34 -18.31
C SER A 31 -3.00 13.79 -17.81
N PRO A 32 -4.10 14.57 -17.87
CA PRO A 32 -4.13 15.91 -17.27
C PRO A 32 -3.76 15.86 -15.79
N TYR A 33 -3.03 16.87 -15.33
CA TYR A 33 -2.64 16.96 -13.93
C TYR A 33 -3.84 17.33 -13.07
N HIS A 34 -4.22 16.45 -12.15
CA HIS A 34 -5.14 16.80 -11.08
C HIS A 34 -4.38 16.78 -9.77
N PHE A 35 -4.37 17.93 -9.08
CA PHE A 35 -3.68 18.11 -7.80
C PHE A 35 -4.20 17.15 -6.73
N PHE A 36 -5.53 17.04 -6.59
CA PHE A 36 -6.17 16.18 -5.58
C PHE A 36 -5.80 14.70 -5.69
N PRO A 37 -5.95 14.03 -6.85
CA PRO A 37 -5.52 12.63 -7.01
C PRO A 37 -4.03 12.42 -6.80
N SER A 38 -3.20 13.42 -7.16
CA SER A 38 -1.76 13.35 -6.96
C SER A 38 -1.39 13.44 -5.48
N LEU A 39 -2.08 14.29 -4.71
CA LEU A 39 -1.91 14.39 -3.26
C LEU A 39 -2.37 13.11 -2.54
N LEU A 40 -3.51 12.55 -2.96
CA LEU A 40 -3.99 11.27 -2.44
C LEU A 40 -3.01 10.13 -2.75
N ALA A 41 -2.47 10.10 -3.97
CA ALA A 41 -1.47 9.11 -4.35
C ALA A 41 -0.21 9.21 -3.50
N PHE A 42 0.28 10.44 -3.28
CA PHE A 42 1.42 10.68 -2.40
C PHE A 42 1.14 10.28 -0.94
N GLY A 43 -0.03 10.64 -0.41
CA GLY A 43 -0.46 10.27 0.94
C GLY A 43 -0.56 8.77 1.13
N LEU A 44 -1.21 8.05 0.20
CA LEU A 44 -1.32 6.60 0.21
C LEU A 44 0.04 5.93 0.11
N ALA A 45 0.89 6.34 -0.84
CA ALA A 45 2.22 5.77 -1.01
C ALA A 45 3.07 5.96 0.26
N SER A 46 3.01 7.15 0.87
CA SER A 46 3.75 7.45 2.11
C SER A 46 3.27 6.60 3.28
N LEU A 47 1.95 6.50 3.49
CA LEU A 47 1.34 5.69 4.56
C LEU A 47 1.73 4.21 4.44
N PHE A 48 1.59 3.64 3.25
CA PHE A 48 1.92 2.23 3.03
C PHE A 48 3.43 1.98 3.05
N GLY A 49 4.24 2.92 2.56
CA GLY A 49 5.69 2.86 2.68
C GLY A 49 6.15 2.86 4.15
N GLN A 50 5.60 3.73 4.98
CA GLN A 50 5.87 3.77 6.41
C GLN A 50 5.45 2.48 7.12
N GLN A 51 4.26 1.95 6.79
CA GLN A 51 3.79 0.71 7.38
C GLN A 51 4.67 -0.48 7.01
N TRP A 52 5.11 -0.55 5.75
CA TRP A 52 6.05 -1.58 5.30
C TRP A 52 7.39 -1.49 6.03
N LEU A 53 7.98 -0.28 6.10
CA LEU A 53 9.24 -0.03 6.80
C LEU A 53 9.14 -0.33 8.29
N SER A 54 8.01 -0.02 8.93
CA SER A 54 7.76 -0.32 10.35
C SER A 54 7.75 -1.82 10.62
N ILE A 55 7.08 -2.62 9.77
CA ILE A 55 7.01 -4.07 9.95
C ILE A 55 8.36 -4.73 9.62
N ILE A 56 8.92 -4.46 8.44
CA ILE A 56 10.18 -5.05 8.01
C ILE A 56 11.33 -4.59 8.90
N GLY A 57 11.37 -3.32 9.28
CA GLY A 57 12.38 -2.78 10.19
C GLY A 57 12.35 -3.48 11.55
N ARG A 58 11.17 -3.69 12.14
CA ARG A 58 11.06 -4.44 13.41
C ARG A 58 11.56 -5.88 13.30
N VAL A 59 11.19 -6.56 12.22
CA VAL A 59 11.62 -7.94 11.99
C VAL A 59 13.13 -8.04 11.76
N LEU A 60 13.71 -7.15 10.95
CA LEU A 60 15.13 -7.21 10.59
C LEU A 60 16.06 -6.72 11.70
N PHE A 61 15.73 -5.63 12.39
CA PHE A 61 16.63 -5.02 13.38
C PHE A 61 16.43 -5.57 14.79
N TYR A 62 15.22 -5.98 15.15
CA TYR A 62 14.89 -6.41 16.51
C TYR A 62 14.47 -7.89 16.61
N GLY A 63 14.27 -8.58 15.48
CA GLY A 63 13.75 -9.95 15.47
C GLY A 63 12.32 -10.06 16.01
N GLU A 64 11.65 -8.93 16.21
CA GLU A 64 10.32 -8.85 16.81
C GLU A 64 9.24 -8.87 15.74
N TRP A 65 8.23 -9.72 15.94
CA TRP A 65 7.06 -9.79 15.07
C TRP A 65 5.95 -8.89 15.62
N PRO A 66 5.62 -7.78 14.94
CA PRO A 66 4.57 -6.89 15.42
C PRO A 66 3.21 -7.60 15.36
N ILE A 67 2.46 -7.51 16.45
CA ILE A 67 1.07 -7.97 16.48
C ILE A 67 0.25 -7.01 15.62
N VAL A 68 -0.28 -7.52 14.53
CA VAL A 68 -1.11 -6.79 13.58
C VAL A 68 -2.53 -7.32 13.56
N SER A 69 -3.48 -6.41 13.37
CA SER A 69 -4.90 -6.77 13.30
C SER A 69 -5.24 -7.50 11.99
N PRO A 70 -5.90 -8.67 12.05
CA PRO A 70 -6.41 -9.36 10.86
C PRO A 70 -7.37 -8.49 10.05
N PHE A 71 -8.15 -7.65 10.73
CA PHE A 71 -9.09 -6.73 10.09
C PHE A 71 -8.36 -5.69 9.22
N ASN A 72 -7.28 -5.10 9.73
CA ASN A 72 -6.44 -4.17 8.95
C ASN A 72 -5.79 -4.87 7.75
N THR A 73 -5.37 -6.13 7.93
CA THR A 73 -4.81 -6.94 6.85
C THR A 73 -5.83 -7.14 5.73
N GLY A 74 -7.10 -7.39 6.07
CA GLY A 74 -8.21 -7.48 5.10
C GLY A 74 -8.44 -6.18 4.34
N ILE A 75 -8.45 -5.03 5.03
CA ILE A 75 -8.57 -3.71 4.38
C ILE A 75 -7.41 -3.48 3.40
N PHE A 76 -6.19 -3.82 3.80
CA PHE A 76 -5.01 -3.66 2.95
C PHE A 76 -5.07 -4.53 1.71
N ALA A 77 -5.60 -5.76 1.83
CA ALA A 77 -5.84 -6.62 0.67
C ALA A 77 -6.86 -5.99 -0.30
N ILE A 78 -7.95 -5.39 0.20
CA ILE A 78 -8.94 -4.70 -0.65
C ILE A 78 -8.29 -3.50 -1.37
N ILE A 79 -7.55 -2.65 -0.63
CA ILE A 79 -6.87 -1.50 -1.22
C ILE A 79 -5.84 -1.96 -2.26
N PHE A 80 -5.08 -3.01 -1.96
CA PHE A 80 -4.16 -3.62 -2.91
C PHE A 80 -4.87 -4.05 -4.19
N LEU A 81 -6.00 -4.75 -4.10
CA LEU A 81 -6.77 -5.17 -5.27
C LEU A 81 -7.30 -3.98 -6.07
N LEU A 82 -7.77 -2.91 -5.42
CA LEU A 82 -8.24 -1.69 -6.09
C LEU A 82 -7.11 -1.00 -6.84
N ILE A 83 -5.94 -0.82 -6.20
CA ILE A 83 -4.76 -0.19 -6.80
C ILE A 83 -4.18 -1.06 -7.92
N LEU A 84 -4.17 -2.38 -7.74
CA LEU A 84 -3.72 -3.34 -8.75
C LEU A 84 -4.64 -3.28 -9.99
N ARG A 85 -5.96 -3.30 -9.79
CA ARG A 85 -6.95 -3.15 -10.87
C ARG A 85 -6.80 -1.81 -11.59
N ALA A 86 -6.49 -0.75 -10.86
CA ALA A 86 -6.24 0.56 -11.41
C ALA A 86 -4.81 0.73 -11.99
N ARG A 87 -3.96 -0.32 -11.93
CA ARG A 87 -2.56 -0.32 -12.36
C ARG A 87 -1.73 0.83 -11.76
N GLY A 88 -1.98 1.17 -10.50
CA GLY A 88 -1.31 2.29 -9.81
C GLY A 88 -1.96 3.66 -10.05
N ASN A 89 -2.98 3.77 -10.90
CA ASN A 89 -3.70 5.03 -11.10
C ASN A 89 -4.72 5.27 -9.97
N VAL A 90 -4.34 6.11 -9.01
CA VAL A 90 -5.18 6.46 -7.86
C VAL A 90 -6.47 7.18 -8.27
N ALA A 91 -6.44 8.04 -9.29
CA ALA A 91 -7.65 8.70 -9.78
C ALA A 91 -8.68 7.68 -10.30
N ARG A 92 -8.22 6.65 -11.01
CA ARG A 92 -9.07 5.56 -11.50
C ARG A 92 -9.54 4.65 -10.37
N ALA A 93 -8.72 4.41 -9.35
CA ALA A 93 -9.06 3.57 -8.21
C ALA A 93 -10.23 4.17 -7.39
N PHE A 94 -10.23 5.50 -7.23
CA PHE A 94 -11.24 6.22 -6.44
C PHE A 94 -12.32 6.91 -7.29
N ASN A 95 -12.37 6.59 -8.59
CA ASN A 95 -13.36 7.13 -9.53
C ASN A 95 -13.37 8.68 -9.61
N PHE A 96 -12.21 9.32 -9.47
CA PHE A 96 -12.03 10.77 -9.69
C PHE A 96 -11.92 11.12 -11.19
N GLN A 97 -12.70 10.46 -12.06
CA GLN A 97 -12.76 10.77 -13.49
C GLN A 97 -13.64 12.01 -13.69
N GLY A 98 -13.09 13.18 -13.36
CA GLY A 98 -13.64 14.49 -13.71
C GLY A 98 -12.88 15.11 -14.86
#